data_AF-A0A5E4IU54-F1
#
_entry.id   AF-A0A5E4IU54-F1
#
_cell.length_a   1.000
_cell.length_b   1.000
_cell.length_c   1.000
_cell.angle_alpha   90.00
_cell.angle_beta   90.00
_cell.angle_gamma   90.00
#
_symmetry.space_group_name_H-M   'P 1'
#
loop_
_entity.id
_entity.type
_entity.pdbx_description
1 polymer ?
#
loop_
_entity_poly.entity_id
_entity_poly.type
_entity_poly.pdbx_seq_one_letter_code
_entity_poly.pdbx_strand_id
1 'polypeptide(L)'
;MFIGNDALEIFILAFVMSIISNYLSNRFGGQKQLKEIQKDVNEWQKELKEANEKKDEVRVKKLMEREDEMMKKIQAMAFLPFRTMIVVLPVFLFALYVVIPAWYPNFLWANMPFSVPSSIAFWQPWKNYLGGRGMLIYSALVSGLVIQALQPRLEGWIKKARGQ
;
A
#
# COMPACT_ATOMS: atom_id res chain seq x y z
N MET A 1 -31.96 -8.69 -10.94
CA MET A 1 -32.05 -7.38 -11.61
C MET A 1 -31.74 -6.28 -10.59
N PHE A 2 -30.46 -6.02 -10.28
CA PHE A 2 -29.97 -4.84 -9.53
C PHE A 2 -28.46 -4.64 -9.78
N ILE A 3 -28.07 -4.41 -11.04
CA ILE A 3 -26.64 -4.28 -11.41
C ILE A 3 -26.00 -2.97 -10.87
N GLY A 4 -26.79 -2.06 -10.27
CA GLY A 4 -26.31 -0.77 -9.73
C GLY A 4 -26.08 -0.69 -8.21
N ASN A 5 -26.82 -1.45 -7.40
CA ASN A 5 -26.75 -1.32 -5.93
C ASN A 5 -25.59 -2.14 -5.36
N ASP A 6 -25.48 -3.40 -5.77
CA ASP A 6 -24.48 -4.35 -5.27
C ASP A 6 -23.04 -3.87 -5.52
N ALA A 7 -22.81 -3.25 -6.69
CA ALA A 7 -21.52 -2.67 -7.07
C ALA A 7 -21.10 -1.51 -6.15
N LEU A 8 -22.04 -0.62 -5.84
CA LEU A 8 -21.81 0.51 -4.93
C LEU A 8 -21.64 0.03 -3.49
N GLU A 9 -22.42 -0.95 -3.05
CA GLU A 9 -22.27 -1.57 -1.73
C GLU A 9 -20.88 -2.21 -1.57
N ILE A 10 -20.43 -3.00 -2.55
CA ILE A 10 -19.09 -3.60 -2.56
C ILE A 10 -18.02 -2.51 -2.53
N PHE A 11 -18.20 -1.42 -3.29
CA PHE A 11 -17.26 -0.30 -3.29
C PHE A 11 -17.19 0.39 -1.93
N ILE A 12 -18.33 0.67 -1.30
CA ILE A 12 -18.41 1.29 0.03
C ILE A 12 -17.79 0.36 1.09
N LEU A 13 -18.10 -0.94 1.06
CA LEU A 13 -17.50 -1.95 1.94
C LEU A 13 -15.99 -2.02 1.76
N ALA A 14 -15.50 -2.06 0.52
CA ALA A 14 -14.08 -2.06 0.21
C ALA A 14 -13.39 -0.76 0.66
N PHE A 15 -14.06 0.38 0.52
CA PHE A 15 -13.54 1.67 0.94
C PHE A 15 -13.42 1.75 2.48
N VAL A 16 -14.45 1.34 3.22
CA VAL A 16 -14.43 1.26 4.69
C VAL A 16 -13.38 0.27 5.18
N MET A 17 -13.32 -0.93 4.58
CA MET A 17 -12.29 -1.93 4.89
C MET A 17 -10.88 -1.42 4.59
N SER A 18 -10.70 -0.65 3.52
CA SER A 18 -9.44 -0.02 3.17
C SER A 18 -9.03 1.04 4.20
N ILE A 19 -9.97 1.86 4.69
CA ILE A 19 -9.69 2.83 5.76
C ILE A 19 -9.27 2.12 7.05
N ILE A 20 -10.01 1.08 7.46
CA ILE A 20 -9.70 0.31 8.67
C ILE A 20 -8.35 -0.40 8.54
N SER A 21 -8.09 -1.02 7.39
CA SER A 21 -6.83 -1.70 7.10
C SER A 21 -5.65 -0.72 7.10
N ASN A 22 -5.83 0.47 6.53
CA ASN A 22 -4.82 1.52 6.57
C ASN A 22 -4.59 2.04 7.99
N TYR A 23 -5.65 2.23 8.78
CA TYR A 23 -5.54 2.67 10.17
C TYR A 23 -4.76 1.65 11.03
N LEU A 24 -5.11 0.37 10.90
CA LEU A 24 -4.39 -0.74 11.56
C LEU A 24 -2.94 -0.82 11.08
N SER A 25 -2.71 -0.71 9.77
CA SER A 25 -1.37 -0.73 9.17
C SER A 25 -0.51 0.44 9.65
N ASN A 26 -1.08 1.62 9.79
CA ASN A 26 -0.35 2.80 10.25
C ASN A 26 0.01 2.70 11.74
N ARG A 27 -0.87 2.08 12.55
CA ARG A 27 -0.64 1.92 14.00
C ARG A 27 0.31 0.76 14.34
N PHE A 28 0.21 -0.37 13.62
CA PHE A 28 0.99 -1.58 13.91
C PHE A 28 2.22 -1.75 13.01
N GLY A 29 2.27 -1.06 11.87
CA GLY A 29 3.26 -1.29 10.81
C GLY A 29 4.58 -0.53 10.92
N GLY A 30 4.85 0.11 12.05
CA GLY A 30 6.14 0.78 12.27
C GLY A 30 6.44 1.91 11.27
N GLN A 31 5.43 2.55 10.68
CA GLN A 31 5.60 3.60 9.66
C GLN A 31 6.54 4.74 10.10
N LYS A 32 6.54 5.08 11.39
CA LYS A 32 7.47 6.08 11.95
C LYS A 32 8.93 5.61 11.88
N GLN A 33 9.20 4.39 12.33
CA GLN A 33 10.54 3.80 12.28
C GLN A 33 11.02 3.66 10.83
N LEU A 34 10.13 3.30 9.91
CA LEU A 34 10.46 3.25 8.49
C LEU A 34 10.86 4.63 7.94
N LYS A 35 10.10 5.68 8.27
CA LYS A 35 10.40 7.06 7.85
C LYS A 35 11.72 7.58 8.45
N GLU A 36 11.99 7.26 9.72
CA GLU A 36 13.25 7.64 10.40
C GLU A 36 14.45 6.94 9.77
N ILE A 37 14.40 5.62 9.58
CA ILE A 37 15.51 4.89 8.95
C ILE A 37 15.72 5.33 7.51
N GLN A 38 14.64 5.57 6.76
CA GLN A 38 14.75 6.06 5.38
C GLN A 38 15.40 7.44 5.31
N LYS A 39 15.15 8.30 6.30
CA LYS A 39 15.80 9.60 6.42
C LYS A 39 17.30 9.44 6.71
N ASP A 40 17.67 8.62 7.69
CA ASP A 40 19.07 8.33 8.03
C ASP A 40 19.84 7.77 6.83
N VAL A 41 19.26 6.83 6.10
CA VAL A 41 19.89 6.22 4.91
C VAL A 41 20.07 7.24 3.79
N ASN A 42 19.08 8.09 3.55
CA ASN A 42 19.18 9.14 2.53
C ASN A 42 20.24 10.19 2.90
N GLU A 43 20.33 10.58 4.18
CA GLU A 43 21.36 11.49 4.67
C GLU A 43 22.76 10.88 4.51
N TRP A 44 22.95 9.62 4.92
CA TRP A 44 24.22 8.90 4.74
C TRP A 44 24.62 8.76 3.26
N GLN A 45 23.69 8.40 2.37
CA GLN A 45 23.95 8.32 0.93
C GLN A 45 24.33 9.68 0.34
N LYS A 46 23.69 10.75 0.79
CA LYS A 46 24.00 12.11 0.37
C LYS A 46 25.40 12.53 0.83
N GLU A 47 25.74 12.27 2.09
CA GLU A 47 27.08 12.54 2.64
C GLU A 47 28.17 11.75 1.91
N LEU A 48 27.91 10.48 1.60
CA LEU A 48 28.82 9.65 0.81
C LEU A 48 29.04 10.20 -0.61
N LYS A 49 27.96 10.64 -1.26
CA LYS A 49 28.05 11.25 -2.58
C LYS A 49 28.86 12.54 -2.54
N GLU A 50 28.59 13.42 -1.57
CA GLU A 50 29.33 14.68 -1.39
C GLU A 50 30.81 14.44 -1.05
N ALA A 51 31.12 13.43 -0.23
CA ALA A 51 32.49 13.08 0.13
C ALA A 51 33.27 12.49 -1.06
N ASN A 52 32.62 11.65 -1.89
CA ASN A 52 33.18 11.12 -3.13
C ASN A 52 33.41 12.22 -4.18
N GLU A 53 32.45 13.14 -4.36
CA GLU A 53 32.59 14.28 -5.27
C GLU A 53 33.74 15.20 -4.86
N LYS A 54 33.95 15.37 -3.54
CA LYS A 54 35.06 16.17 -2.98
C LYS A 54 36.38 15.40 -2.89
N LYS A 55 36.41 14.11 -3.25
CA LYS A 55 37.57 13.19 -3.11
C LYS A 55 38.17 13.20 -1.69
N ASP A 56 37.33 13.35 -0.68
CA ASP A 56 37.74 13.39 0.73
C ASP A 56 37.83 11.95 1.28
N GLU A 57 38.97 11.30 1.03
CA GLU A 57 39.20 9.88 1.36
C GLU A 57 39.03 9.58 2.86
N VAL A 58 39.30 10.56 3.74
CA VAL A 58 39.14 10.41 5.19
C VAL A 58 37.67 10.35 5.56
N ARG A 59 36.84 11.23 4.99
CA ARG A 59 35.39 11.19 5.20
C ARG A 59 34.74 9.98 4.57
N VAL A 60 35.20 9.56 3.39
CA VAL A 60 34.69 8.34 2.73
C VAL A 60 34.94 7.12 3.61
N LYS A 61 36.17 6.92 4.13
CA LYS A 61 36.47 5.80 5.05
C LYS A 61 35.57 5.80 6.29
N LYS A 62 35.38 6.96 6.92
CA LYS A 62 34.53 7.10 8.11
C LYS A 62 33.05 6.82 7.83
N LEU A 63 32.58 7.11 6.61
CA LEU A 63 31.23 6.80 6.17
C LEU A 63 31.06 5.32 5.78
N MET A 64 32.10 4.69 5.23
CA MET A 64 32.14 3.25 4.96
C MET A 64 32.16 2.42 6.25
N GLU A 65 32.78 2.91 7.34
CA GLU A 65 32.68 2.28 8.67
C GLU A 65 31.23 2.19 9.18
N ARG A 66 30.38 3.15 8.78
CA ARG A 66 28.94 3.14 9.10
C ARG A 66 28.09 2.35 8.10
N GLU A 67 28.68 1.88 7.01
CA GLU A 67 27.97 1.14 5.96
C GLU A 67 27.30 -0.12 6.51
N ASP A 68 28.01 -0.91 7.33
CA ASP A 68 27.45 -2.14 7.91
C ASP A 68 26.26 -1.84 8.85
N GLU A 69 26.33 -0.75 9.61
CA GLU A 69 25.21 -0.28 10.45
C GLU A 69 24.02 0.15 9.58
N MET A 70 24.26 0.92 8.52
CA MET A 70 23.21 1.36 7.59
C MET A 70 22.60 0.18 6.82
N MET A 71 23.40 -0.80 6.41
CA MET A 71 22.93 -2.01 5.74
C MET A 71 22.05 -2.86 6.66
N LYS A 72 22.40 -2.99 7.95
CA LYS A 72 21.54 -3.63 8.96
C LYS A 72 20.21 -2.89 9.12
N LYS A 73 20.25 -1.55 9.15
CA LYS A 73 19.04 -0.72 9.19
C LYS A 73 18.18 -0.89 7.93
N ILE A 74 18.77 -0.96 6.74
CA ILE A 74 18.08 -1.21 5.47
C ILE A 74 17.44 -2.62 5.45
N GLN A 75 18.14 -3.63 5.96
CA GLN A 75 17.56 -4.97 6.10
C GLN A 75 16.37 -4.96 7.06
N ALA A 76 16.48 -4.26 8.20
CA ALA A 76 15.36 -4.07 9.12
C ALA A 76 14.18 -3.34 8.44
N MET A 77 14.44 -2.36 7.58
CA MET A 77 13.39 -1.71 6.77
C MET A 77 12.64 -2.69 5.87
N ALA A 78 13.33 -3.69 5.32
CA ALA A 78 12.68 -4.70 4.49
C ALA A 78 11.69 -5.56 5.31
N PHE A 79 12.00 -5.86 6.57
CA PHE A 79 11.15 -6.66 7.46
C PHE A 79 9.99 -5.89 8.13
N LEU A 80 10.11 -4.57 8.29
CA LEU A 80 9.04 -3.74 8.84
C LEU A 80 7.69 -3.86 8.09
N PRO A 81 7.62 -3.78 6.75
CA PRO A 81 6.37 -3.95 6.01
C PRO A 81 5.86 -5.40 6.05
N PHE A 82 6.71 -6.42 6.25
CA PHE A 82 6.25 -7.81 6.39
C PHE A 82 5.36 -7.98 7.63
N ARG A 83 5.66 -7.29 8.74
CA ARG A 83 4.82 -7.34 9.94
C ARG A 83 3.40 -6.83 9.65
N THR A 84 3.30 -5.75 8.90
CA THR A 84 2.03 -5.21 8.41
C THR A 84 1.35 -6.17 7.45
N MET A 85 2.12 -6.73 6.52
CA MET A 85 1.63 -7.67 5.52
C MET A 85 1.01 -8.91 6.17
N ILE A 86 1.60 -9.45 7.24
CA ILE A 86 1.08 -10.60 8.00
C ILE A 86 -0.29 -10.29 8.64
N VAL A 87 -0.59 -9.03 8.96
CA VAL A 87 -1.89 -8.64 9.52
C VAL A 87 -2.91 -8.35 8.41
N VAL A 88 -2.49 -7.70 7.34
CA VAL A 88 -3.38 -7.28 6.24
C VAL A 88 -3.72 -8.44 5.31
N LEU A 89 -2.78 -9.35 5.02
CA LEU A 89 -3.02 -10.49 4.14
C LEU A 89 -4.16 -11.39 4.61
N PRO A 90 -4.21 -11.86 5.87
CA PRO A 90 -5.31 -12.70 6.34
C PRO A 90 -6.66 -11.99 6.25
N VAL A 91 -6.71 -10.69 6.57
CA VAL A 91 -7.94 -9.89 6.46
C VAL A 91 -8.38 -9.78 5.00
N PHE A 92 -7.43 -9.55 4.09
CA PHE A 92 -7.70 -9.46 2.66
C PHE A 92 -8.13 -10.82 2.07
N LEU A 93 -7.45 -11.90 2.42
CA LEU A 93 -7.79 -13.26 1.99
C LEU A 93 -9.15 -13.70 2.55
N PHE A 94 -9.44 -13.39 3.81
CA PHE A 94 -10.74 -13.66 4.42
C PHE A 94 -11.86 -12.91 3.68
N ALA A 95 -11.66 -11.63 3.36
CA ALA A 95 -12.62 -10.88 2.55
C ALA A 95 -12.81 -11.50 1.16
N LEU A 96 -11.73 -11.93 0.50
CA LEU A 96 -11.76 -12.47 -0.86
C LEU A 96 -12.38 -13.87 -0.96
N TYR A 97 -12.08 -14.75 -0.01
CA TYR A 97 -12.49 -16.16 -0.04
C TYR A 97 -13.75 -16.47 0.77
N VAL A 98 -14.09 -15.67 1.78
CA VAL A 98 -15.24 -15.93 2.67
C VAL A 98 -16.35 -14.91 2.46
N VAL A 99 -16.04 -13.61 2.56
CA VAL A 99 -17.08 -12.56 2.52
C VAL A 99 -17.68 -12.41 1.13
N ILE A 100 -16.85 -12.27 0.11
CA ILE A 100 -17.30 -12.07 -1.28
C ILE A 100 -18.13 -13.25 -1.81
N PRO A 101 -17.72 -14.52 -1.66
CA PRO A 101 -18.51 -15.64 -2.18
C PRO A 101 -19.79 -15.89 -1.39
N ALA A 102 -19.82 -15.58 -0.09
CA ALA A 102 -21.00 -15.78 0.75
C ALA A 102 -22.08 -14.72 0.51
N TRP A 103 -21.70 -13.47 0.24
CA TRP A 103 -22.64 -12.35 0.11
C TRP A 103 -22.97 -12.02 -1.34
N TYR A 104 -22.04 -12.28 -2.26
CA TYR A 104 -22.18 -11.93 -3.68
C TYR A 104 -21.87 -13.13 -4.60
N PRO A 105 -22.56 -14.27 -4.46
CA PRO A 105 -22.24 -15.51 -5.19
C PRO A 105 -22.45 -15.39 -6.72
N ASN A 106 -23.39 -14.55 -7.16
CA ASN A 106 -23.75 -14.38 -8.58
C ASN A 106 -23.40 -13.00 -9.15
N PHE A 107 -22.56 -12.22 -8.45
CA PHE A 107 -22.21 -10.88 -8.90
C PHE A 107 -21.29 -10.93 -10.13
N LEU A 108 -21.78 -10.38 -11.23
CA LEU A 108 -21.08 -10.28 -12.50
C LEU A 108 -21.31 -8.89 -13.09
N TRP A 109 -20.25 -8.11 -13.20
CA TRP A 109 -20.28 -6.83 -13.89
C TRP A 109 -19.80 -7.02 -15.34
N ALA A 110 -20.73 -7.25 -16.26
CA ALA A 110 -20.45 -7.69 -17.64
C ALA A 110 -20.30 -6.56 -18.68
N ASN A 111 -20.55 -5.29 -18.31
CA ASN A 111 -20.51 -4.14 -19.22
C ASN A 111 -19.46 -3.12 -18.75
N MET A 112 -18.18 -3.48 -18.82
CA MET A 112 -17.09 -2.53 -18.60
C MET A 112 -16.66 -1.85 -19.91
N PRO A 113 -16.41 -0.54 -19.92
CA PRO A 113 -15.96 0.19 -21.12
C PRO A 113 -14.46 -0.02 -21.44
N PHE A 114 -13.75 -0.81 -20.64
CA PHE A 114 -12.33 -1.15 -20.80
C PHE A 114 -12.08 -2.59 -20.37
N SER A 115 -11.03 -3.23 -20.92
CA SER A 115 -10.58 -4.57 -20.51
C SER A 115 -9.58 -4.49 -19.37
N VAL A 116 -9.71 -5.37 -18.38
CA VAL A 116 -8.77 -5.51 -17.26
C VAL A 116 -7.94 -6.78 -17.43
N PRO A 117 -6.65 -6.77 -17.02
CA PRO A 117 -5.81 -7.95 -17.05
C PRO A 117 -6.44 -9.15 -16.32
N SER A 118 -6.19 -10.34 -16.87
CA SER A 118 -6.77 -11.62 -16.42
C SER A 118 -6.49 -11.96 -14.96
N SER A 119 -5.41 -11.44 -14.39
CA SER A 119 -5.03 -11.58 -12.98
C SER A 119 -5.99 -10.86 -12.02
N ILE A 120 -6.67 -9.79 -12.48
CA ILE A 120 -7.70 -9.05 -11.74
C ILE A 120 -9.10 -9.58 -12.09
N ALA A 121 -9.30 -10.11 -13.30
CA ALA A 121 -10.57 -10.66 -13.77
C ALA A 121 -10.86 -12.11 -13.30
N PHE A 122 -10.03 -12.68 -12.43
CA PHE A 122 -10.05 -14.06 -11.91
C PHE A 122 -11.01 -15.04 -12.63
N TRP A 123 -10.41 -15.73 -13.61
CA TRP A 123 -10.94 -16.88 -14.39
C TRP A 123 -11.73 -16.57 -15.67
N GLN A 124 -11.26 -15.63 -16.49
CA GLN A 124 -11.21 -15.75 -17.96
C GLN A 124 -10.55 -14.51 -18.60
N PRO A 125 -9.33 -14.61 -19.17
CA PRO A 125 -8.58 -13.48 -19.74
C PRO A 125 -9.25 -12.70 -20.86
N TRP A 126 -10.35 -13.23 -21.41
CA TRP A 126 -10.93 -12.84 -22.69
C TRP A 126 -12.41 -12.45 -22.59
N LYS A 127 -12.96 -12.37 -21.37
CA LYS A 127 -14.36 -11.99 -21.17
C LYS A 127 -14.45 -10.67 -20.40
N ASN A 128 -15.30 -9.78 -20.91
CA ASN A 128 -15.53 -8.44 -20.38
C ASN A 128 -16.41 -8.46 -19.11
N TYR A 129 -16.25 -9.43 -18.22
CA TYR A 129 -16.95 -9.45 -16.94
C TYR A 129 -16.00 -9.42 -15.75
N LEU A 130 -16.36 -8.64 -14.73
CA LEU A 130 -15.72 -8.62 -13.42
C LEU A 130 -16.60 -9.40 -12.45
N GLY A 131 -16.11 -10.52 -11.92
CA GLY A 131 -16.79 -11.18 -10.80
C GLY A 131 -16.63 -10.40 -9.50
N GLY A 132 -17.39 -10.75 -8.45
CA GLY A 132 -17.34 -10.07 -7.15
C GLY A 132 -15.92 -10.00 -6.54
N ARG A 133 -15.10 -11.02 -6.77
CA ARG A 133 -13.70 -11.07 -6.31
C ARG A 133 -12.82 -10.06 -7.04
N GLY A 134 -12.96 -9.98 -8.37
CA GLY A 134 -12.23 -9.02 -9.20
C GLY A 134 -12.64 -7.58 -8.89
N MET A 135 -13.92 -7.37 -8.57
CA MET A 135 -14.42 -6.07 -8.12
C MET A 135 -13.77 -5.61 -6.83
N LEU A 136 -13.66 -6.49 -5.83
CA LEU A 136 -12.98 -6.14 -4.58
C LEU A 136 -11.52 -5.73 -4.81
N ILE A 137 -10.78 -6.46 -5.65
CA ILE A 137 -9.38 -6.12 -5.99
C ILE A 137 -9.32 -4.77 -6.69
N TYR A 138 -10.17 -4.54 -7.70
CA TYR A 138 -10.22 -3.28 -8.44
C TYR A 138 -10.57 -2.10 -7.52
N SER A 139 -11.62 -2.24 -6.71
CA SER A 139 -12.04 -1.21 -5.74
C SER A 139 -10.96 -0.94 -4.71
N ALA A 140 -10.24 -1.96 -4.24
CA ALA A 140 -9.11 -1.78 -3.32
C ALA A 140 -7.93 -1.03 -3.97
N LEU A 141 -7.60 -1.33 -5.23
CA LEU A 141 -6.54 -0.64 -5.98
C LEU A 141 -6.91 0.83 -6.23
N VAL A 142 -8.11 1.10 -6.75
CA VAL A 142 -8.57 2.46 -6.99
C VAL A 142 -8.64 3.24 -5.67
N SER A 143 -9.19 2.64 -4.61
CA SER A 143 -9.22 3.26 -3.28
C SER A 143 -7.81 3.53 -2.76
N GLY A 144 -6.87 2.62 -2.97
CA GLY A 144 -5.46 2.81 -2.60
C GLY A 144 -4.81 3.98 -3.32
N LEU A 145 -5.04 4.12 -4.63
CA LEU A 145 -4.55 5.26 -5.42
C LEU A 145 -5.19 6.58 -4.97
N VAL A 146 -6.50 6.57 -4.70
CA VAL A 146 -7.23 7.74 -4.19
C VAL A 146 -6.69 8.14 -2.82
N ILE A 147 -6.45 7.18 -1.92
CA ILE A 147 -5.86 7.43 -0.61
C ILE A 147 -4.45 8.01 -0.77
N GLN A 148 -3.60 7.46 -1.64
CA GLN A 148 -2.25 8.00 -1.89
C GLN A 148 -2.29 9.43 -2.45
N ALA A 149 -3.22 9.73 -3.36
CA ALA A 149 -3.41 11.07 -3.90
C ALA A 149 -3.94 12.07 -2.84
N LEU A 150 -4.76 11.60 -1.89
CA LEU A 150 -5.31 12.41 -0.81
C LEU A 150 -4.39 12.51 0.41
N GLN A 151 -3.47 11.57 0.59
CA GLN A 151 -2.55 11.49 1.72
C GLN A 151 -1.77 12.80 1.98
N PRO A 152 -1.15 13.46 0.97
CA PRO A 152 -0.47 14.73 1.20
C PRO A 152 -1.43 15.87 1.59
N ARG A 153 -2.67 15.86 1.09
CA ARG A 153 -3.70 16.85 1.45
C ARG A 153 -4.23 16.64 2.87
N LEU A 154 -4.45 15.39 3.26
CA LEU A 154 -4.91 15.01 4.59
C LEU A 154 -3.84 15.31 5.65
N GLU A 155 -2.57 15.02 5.39
CA GLU A 155 -1.48 15.36 6.30
C GLU A 155 -1.36 16.88 6.51
N GLY A 156 -1.56 17.69 5.47
CA GLY A 156 -1.61 19.15 5.56
C GLY A 156 -2.76 19.67 6.42
N TRP A 157 -3.96 19.10 6.26
CA TRP A 157 -5.13 19.46 7.08
C TRP A 157 -4.97 19.03 8.54
N ILE A 158 -4.40 17.85 8.78
CA ILE A 158 -4.15 17.32 10.13
C ILE A 158 -3.09 18.15 10.86
N LYS A 159 -2.06 18.66 10.17
CA LYS A 159 -1.09 19.62 10.74
C LYS A 159 -1.75 20.94 11.11
N LYS A 160 -2.55 21.49 10.17
CA LYS A 160 -3.32 22.73 10.39
C LYS A 160 -4.30 22.62 11.55
N ALA A 161 -4.95 21.46 11.72
CA ALA A 161 -5.86 21.18 12.82
C ALA A 161 -5.14 20.93 14.17
N ARG A 162 -3.86 20.50 14.14
CA ARG A 162 -3.00 20.32 15.31
C ARG A 162 -2.16 21.55 15.68
N GLY A 163 -2.34 22.68 14.98
CA GLY A 163 -1.66 23.93 15.32
C GLY A 163 -0.13 23.87 15.21
N GLN A 164 0.40 23.15 14.22
CA GLN A 164 1.81 23.20 13.82
C GLN A 164 1.97 23.65 12.37
#